data_AF-A0A9X2M012-F1
#
_entry.id   AF-A0A9X2M012-F1
#
_cell.length_a   1.000
_cell.length_b   1.000
_cell.length_c   1.000
_cell.angle_alpha   90.00
_cell.angle_beta   90.00
_cell.angle_gamma   90.00
#
_symmetry.space_group_name_H-M   'P 1'
#
loop_
_entity.id
_entity.type
_entity.pdbx_description
1 polymer ?
#
loop_
_entity_poly.entity_id
_entity_poly.type
_entity_poly.pdbx_seq_one_letter_code
_entity_poly.pdbx_strand_id
1 'polypeptide(L)'
;MASYNPARGWRLDRIPGKRVAQNGDPGQGVTLPLWVVRDGEHQGDGQLHLSTVEAEQLHAELCYVLGDSWTPGEIPACRVGKGASTVMRRP
;
A
#
# COMPACT_ATOMS: atom_id res chain seq x y z
N MET A 1 -25.02 -11.49 10.53
CA MET A 1 -23.85 -11.10 9.72
C MET A 1 -23.04 -12.36 9.45
N ALA A 2 -22.82 -12.71 8.18
CA ALA A 2 -21.92 -13.80 7.85
C ALA A 2 -20.51 -13.41 8.32
N SER A 3 -19.90 -14.23 9.18
CA SER A 3 -18.51 -14.02 9.58
C SER A 3 -17.63 -14.12 8.34
N TYR A 4 -16.80 -13.10 8.09
CA TYR A 4 -15.80 -13.14 7.04
C TYR A 4 -14.86 -14.31 7.33
N ASN A 5 -14.95 -15.38 6.52
CA ASN A 5 -13.99 -16.46 6.55
C ASN A 5 -12.96 -16.21 5.45
N PRO A 6 -11.75 -15.72 5.76
CA PRO A 6 -10.71 -15.51 4.77
C PRO A 6 -10.35 -16.81 4.03
N ALA A 7 -10.63 -18.00 4.57
CA ALA A 7 -10.29 -19.25 3.91
C ALA A 7 -11.29 -19.70 2.84
N ARG A 8 -12.37 -18.95 2.54
CA ARG A 8 -13.39 -19.36 1.55
C ARG A 8 -13.64 -18.30 0.49
N GLY A 9 -13.80 -18.75 -0.74
CA GLY A 9 -14.09 -17.90 -1.91
C GLY A 9 -12.84 -17.27 -2.53
N TRP A 10 -13.07 -16.37 -3.49
CA TRP A 10 -12.03 -15.62 -4.19
C TRP A 10 -11.53 -14.45 -3.35
N ARG A 11 -10.21 -14.23 -3.35
CA ARG A 11 -9.54 -13.13 -2.67
C ARG A 11 -8.36 -12.60 -3.47
N LEU A 12 -7.98 -11.37 -3.13
CA LEU A 12 -6.73 -10.76 -3.57
C LEU A 12 -5.84 -10.56 -2.34
N ASP A 13 -4.71 -11.26 -2.31
CA ASP A 13 -3.75 -11.20 -1.20
C ASP A 13 -2.48 -10.47 -1.64
N ARG A 14 -1.72 -9.91 -0.69
CA ARG A 14 -0.38 -9.36 -0.97
C ARG A 14 0.57 -10.50 -1.27
N ILE A 15 1.38 -10.37 -2.33
CA ILE A 15 2.48 -11.30 -2.56
C ILE A 15 3.57 -11.05 -1.51
N PRO A 16 3.91 -12.02 -0.64
CA PRO A 16 4.96 -11.84 0.35
C PRO A 16 6.29 -11.43 -0.31
N GLY A 17 6.95 -10.43 0.28
CA GLY A 17 8.23 -9.93 -0.23
C GLY A 17 8.15 -9.01 -1.48
N LYS A 18 7.04 -8.96 -2.22
CA LYS A 18 6.91 -8.03 -3.36
C LYS A 18 6.36 -6.67 -2.91
N ARG A 19 7.18 -5.62 -3.11
CA ARG A 19 6.82 -4.22 -2.81
C ARG A 19 5.89 -3.63 -3.88
N VAL A 20 5.23 -2.52 -3.55
CA VAL A 20 4.59 -1.64 -4.54
C VAL A 20 5.70 -1.01 -5.39
N ALA A 21 5.51 -0.96 -6.70
CA ALA A 21 6.45 -0.32 -7.63
C ALA A 21 5.87 1.00 -8.16
N GLN A 22 6.73 1.98 -8.45
CA GLN A 22 6.34 3.14 -9.27
C GLN A 22 6.35 2.72 -10.74
N ASN A 23 5.40 3.26 -11.50
CA ASN A 23 5.35 3.08 -12.95
C ASN A 23 6.15 4.20 -13.59
N GLY A 24 7.14 3.88 -14.42
CA GLY A 24 7.90 4.86 -15.20
C GLY A 24 8.46 6.02 -14.37
N ASP A 25 8.22 7.25 -14.83
CA ASP A 25 8.71 8.46 -14.18
C ASP A 25 7.97 8.77 -12.86
N PRO A 26 8.62 9.47 -11.91
CA PRO A 26 7.98 9.87 -10.66
C PRO A 26 6.65 10.60 -10.90
N GLY A 27 5.58 10.12 -10.27
CA GLY A 27 4.24 10.71 -10.36
C GLY A 27 3.37 10.18 -11.51
N GLN A 28 3.82 9.18 -12.28
CA GLN A 28 3.01 8.56 -13.32
C GLN A 28 2.02 7.51 -12.78
N GLY A 29 2.33 6.88 -11.65
CA GLY A 29 1.43 5.95 -10.96
C GLY A 29 2.18 4.84 -10.23
N VAL A 30 1.43 3.86 -9.71
CA VAL A 30 1.98 2.73 -8.98
C VAL A 30 1.40 1.40 -9.47
N THR A 31 2.15 0.33 -9.29
CA THR A 31 1.71 -1.05 -9.51
C THR A 31 1.81 -1.84 -8.21
N LEU A 32 0.69 -2.44 -7.81
CA LEU A 32 0.56 -3.31 -6.65
C LEU A 32 0.47 -4.77 -7.10
N PRO A 33 1.52 -5.59 -6.90
CA PRO A 33 1.46 -7.03 -7.19
C PRO A 33 0.60 -7.75 -6.15
N LEU A 34 -0.30 -8.61 -6.61
CA LEU A 34 -1.30 -9.33 -5.81
C LEU A 34 -1.36 -10.81 -6.22
N TRP A 35 -1.68 -11.67 -5.26
CA TRP A 35 -2.10 -13.04 -5.54
C TRP A 35 -3.60 -13.08 -5.72
N VAL A 36 -4.04 -13.84 -6.72
CA VAL A 36 -5.42 -14.30 -6.82
C VAL A 36 -5.51 -15.63 -6.09
N VAL A 37 -6.29 -15.68 -5.02
CA VAL A 37 -6.41 -16.85 -4.15
C VAL A 37 -7.85 -17.33 -4.17
N ARG A 38 -8.07 -18.64 -4.20
CA ARG A 38 -9.40 -19.25 -4.07
C ARG A 38 -9.36 -20.34 -3.01
N ASP A 39 -10.23 -20.23 -2.02
CA ASP A 39 -10.36 -21.24 -0.94
C ASP A 39 -9.02 -21.56 -0.26
N GLY A 40 -8.15 -20.54 -0.10
CA GLY A 40 -6.81 -20.65 0.49
C GLY A 40 -5.68 -21.00 -0.48
N GLU A 41 -6.01 -21.46 -1.69
CA GLU A 41 -5.03 -21.90 -2.69
C GLU A 41 -4.69 -20.79 -3.69
N HIS A 42 -3.40 -20.61 -3.99
CA HIS A 42 -2.93 -19.67 -5.01
C HIS A 42 -3.40 -20.12 -6.41
N GLN A 43 -4.03 -19.21 -7.14
CA GLN A 43 -4.54 -19.44 -8.49
C GLN A 43 -3.74 -18.68 -9.55
N GLY A 44 -3.02 -17.64 -9.16
CA GLY A 44 -2.20 -16.84 -10.06
C GLY A 44 -1.74 -15.52 -9.47
N ASP A 45 -0.87 -14.83 -10.20
CA ASP A 45 -0.40 -13.48 -9.89
C ASP A 45 -1.19 -12.46 -10.73
N GLY A 46 -1.53 -11.33 -10.12
CA GLY A 46 -2.18 -10.19 -10.75
C GLY A 46 -1.48 -8.88 -10.38
N GLN A 47 -1.80 -7.83 -11.13
CA GLN A 47 -1.29 -6.48 -10.88
C GLN A 47 -2.46 -5.50 -10.83
N LEU A 48 -2.53 -4.72 -9.76
CA LEU A 48 -3.40 -3.56 -9.70
C LEU A 48 -2.57 -2.32 -10.07
N HIS A 49 -2.90 -1.73 -11.21
CA HIS A 49 -2.31 -0.46 -11.64
C HIS A 49 -3.19 0.68 -11.18
N LEU A 50 -2.57 1.69 -10.56
CA LEU A 50 -3.24 2.91 -10.13
C LEU A 50 -2.48 4.09 -10.70
N SER A 51 -3.19 5.08 -11.22
CA SER A 51 -2.64 6.41 -11.39
C SER A 51 -2.26 7.00 -10.02
N THR A 52 -1.47 8.07 -10.04
CA THR A 52 -1.10 8.78 -8.80
C THR A 52 -2.33 9.27 -8.04
N VAL A 53 -3.33 9.81 -8.74
CA VAL A 53 -4.56 10.31 -8.14
C VAL A 53 -5.36 9.18 -7.47
N GLU A 54 -5.51 8.04 -8.14
CA GLU A 54 -6.22 6.89 -7.57
C GLU A 54 -5.49 6.30 -6.36
N ALA A 55 -4.15 6.29 -6.41
CA ALA A 55 -3.33 5.81 -5.30
C ALA A 55 -3.45 6.72 -4.06
N GLU A 56 -3.47 8.04 -4.26
CA GLU A 56 -3.66 9.01 -3.18
C GLU A 56 -5.06 8.92 -2.57
N GLN A 57 -6.10 8.76 -3.39
CA GLN A 57 -7.46 8.55 -2.93
C GLN A 57 -7.60 7.26 -2.11
N LEU A 58 -7.06 6.14 -2.60
CA LEU A 58 -7.06 4.88 -1.87
C LEU A 58 -6.32 5.01 -0.52
N HIS A 59 -5.19 5.72 -0.50
CA HIS A 59 -4.46 5.99 0.74
C HIS A 59 -5.30 6.81 1.74
N ALA A 60 -6.04 7.82 1.29
CA ALA A 60 -6.91 8.63 2.15
C ALA A 60 -8.04 7.79 2.77
N GLU A 61 -8.73 6.97 1.97
CA GLU A 61 -9.77 6.05 2.45
C GLU A 61 -9.24 5.04 3.46
N LEU A 62 -8.06 4.46 3.20
CA LEU A 62 -7.40 3.55 4.13
C LEU A 62 -7.04 4.25 5.45
N CYS A 63 -6.51 5.47 5.40
CA CYS A 63 -6.24 6.25 6.62
C CYS A 63 -7.51 6.52 7.42
N TYR A 64 -8.60 6.89 6.75
CA TYR A 64 -9.88 7.16 7.41
C TYR A 64 -10.42 5.91 8.12
N VAL A 65 -10.44 4.76 7.43
CA VAL A 65 -11.00 3.50 7.97
C VAL A 65 -10.15 2.94 9.10
N LEU A 66 -8.83 3.04 9.01
CA LEU A 66 -7.94 2.58 10.08
C LEU A 66 -8.03 3.47 11.34
N GLY A 67 -8.73 4.60 11.25
CA GLY A 67 -8.77 5.65 12.26
C GLY A 67 -7.38 6.25 12.50
N ASP A 68 -7.30 7.34 13.23
CA ASP A 68 -6.02 7.86 13.76
C ASP A 68 -5.41 6.91 14.82
N SER A 69 -5.52 5.59 14.67
CA SER A 69 -4.77 4.56 15.42
C SER A 69 -3.26 4.61 15.14
N TRP A 70 -2.85 5.61 14.37
CA TRP A 70 -1.50 6.07 14.21
C TRP A 70 -1.06 6.87 15.44
N THR A 71 -0.21 6.27 16.27
CA THR A 71 0.41 6.98 17.40
C THR A 71 1.16 8.21 16.89
N PRO A 72 0.80 9.43 17.34
CA PRO A 72 1.53 10.64 16.96
C PRO A 72 3.00 10.52 17.36
N GLY A 73 3.92 10.43 16.40
CA GLY A 73 5.36 10.39 16.65
C GLY A 73 6.15 9.45 15.76
N GLU A 74 5.54 8.36 15.28
CA GLU A 74 6.03 7.73 14.07
C GLU A 74 5.48 8.57 12.91
N ILE A 75 6.27 8.81 11.85
CA ILE A 75 5.80 9.28 10.55
C ILE A 75 6.06 8.10 9.61
N PRO A 76 5.08 7.58 8.82
CA PRO A 76 5.36 6.39 8.07
C PRO A 76 6.39 6.83 7.05
N ALA A 77 7.38 6.00 6.73
CA ALA A 77 8.50 6.44 5.90
C ALA A 77 8.07 7.10 4.56
N CYS A 78 6.83 6.84 4.09
CA CYS A 78 6.22 7.51 2.95
C CYS A 78 5.92 9.03 3.14
N ARG A 79 5.76 9.53 4.37
CA ARG A 79 5.50 10.95 4.68
C ARG A 79 6.76 11.73 5.07
N VAL A 80 7.91 11.06 5.25
CA VAL A 80 9.20 11.76 5.34
C VAL A 80 9.63 12.10 3.91
N GLY A 81 9.30 13.32 3.47
CA GLY A 81 9.69 13.80 2.15
C GLY A 81 11.19 13.55 1.92
N LYS A 82 11.55 13.04 0.72
CA LYS A 82 12.94 12.87 0.27
C LYS A 82 13.64 14.23 0.05
N GLY A 83 13.66 15.11 1.05
CA GLY A 83 14.08 16.50 0.87
C GLY A 83 14.52 17.26 2.11
N ALA A 84 14.70 16.62 3.28
CA ALA A 84 15.21 17.32 4.46
C ALA A 84 16.33 16.53 5.14
N SER A 85 17.48 16.44 4.47
CA SER A 85 18.74 16.16 5.16
C SER A 85 19.73 17.28 4.86
N THR A 86 19.54 18.40 5.57
CA THR A 86 20.61 19.36 5.81
C THR A 86 20.47 19.87 7.24
N VAL A 87 20.80 19.02 8.22
CA VAL A 87 21.16 19.53 9.55
C VAL A 87 22.57 20.07 9.42
N MET A 88 22.69 21.36 9.11
CA MET A 88 23.92 22.12 9.30
C MET A 88 24.19 22.20 10.81
N ARG A 89 25.12 21.41 11.32
CA ARG A 89 25.70 21.63 12.63
C ARG A 89 26.68 22.81 12.52
N ARG A 90 26.37 23.91 13.21
CA ARG A 90 27.31 25.03 13.42
C ARG A 90 28.21 24.72 14.64
N PRO A 91 29.42 25.32 14.68
CA PRO A 91 30.60 24.83 15.39
C PRO A 91 30.50 24.91 16.91
#